data_AF-A0A363T9W5-F1
#
_entry.id   AF-A0A363T9W5-F1
#
_cell.length_a   1.000
_cell.length_b   1.000
_cell.length_c   1.000
_cell.angle_alpha   90.00
_cell.angle_beta   90.00
_cell.angle_gamma   90.00
#
_symmetry.space_group_name_H-M   'P 1'
#
loop_
_entity.id
_entity.type
_entity.pdbx_description
1 polymer ?
#
loop_
_entity_poly.entity_id
_entity_poly.type
_entity_poly.pdbx_seq_one_letter_code
_entity_poly.pdbx_strand_id
1 'polypeptide(L)'
;MQLAHLADLRAYLWEVEEEIQDGFSQFQDPIELLDSIPGIDQTAVYTILAEIREEMTAFPIALHICSWARLAPGNYESTNKQKRQRITRGNIFLKTKFCEVAWEIAAH
;
A
#
# COMPACT_ATOMS: atom_id res chain seq x y z
N MET A 1 -36.81 4.57 -8.17
CA MET A 1 -36.19 3.25 -7.95
C MET A 1 -34.67 3.30 -8.03
N GLN A 2 -34.06 3.83 -9.11
CA GLN A 2 -32.60 3.94 -9.25
C GLN A 2 -31.91 4.81 -8.18
N LEU A 3 -32.52 5.94 -7.79
CA LEU A 3 -31.96 6.83 -6.76
C LEU A 3 -31.97 6.22 -5.34
N ALA A 4 -32.96 5.36 -5.03
CA ALA A 4 -33.02 4.69 -3.73
C ALA A 4 -31.89 3.67 -3.60
N HIS A 5 -31.66 2.87 -4.65
CA HIS A 5 -30.57 1.90 -4.67
C HIS A 5 -29.17 2.54 -4.54
N LEU A 6 -28.96 3.72 -5.14
CA LEU A 6 -27.71 4.47 -4.97
C LEU A 6 -27.52 4.97 -3.53
N ALA A 7 -28.60 5.37 -2.86
CA ALA A 7 -28.54 5.78 -1.46
C ALA A 7 -28.21 4.58 -0.55
N ASP A 8 -28.83 3.42 -0.80
CA ASP A 8 -28.57 2.19 -0.06
C ASP A 8 -27.10 1.74 -0.20
N LEU A 9 -26.56 1.78 -1.42
CA LEU A 9 -25.15 1.45 -1.68
C LEU A 9 -24.18 2.42 -0.99
N ARG A 10 -24.52 3.71 -0.93
CA ARG A 10 -23.70 4.72 -0.21
C ARG A 10 -23.71 4.47 1.29
N ALA A 11 -24.88 4.15 1.86
CA ALA A 11 -24.98 3.83 3.28
C ALA A 11 -24.14 2.61 3.64
N TYR A 12 -24.19 1.57 2.81
CA TYR A 12 -23.36 0.37 3.01
C TYR A 12 -21.87 0.66 2.86
N LEU A 13 -21.47 1.53 1.93
CA LEU A 13 -20.08 1.94 1.77
C LEU A 13 -19.57 2.67 3.02
N TRP A 14 -20.36 3.58 3.60
CA TRP A 14 -20.01 4.26 4.84
C TRP A 14 -19.88 3.33 6.03
N GLU A 15 -20.79 2.35 6.16
CA GLU A 15 -20.71 1.34 7.21
C GLU A 15 -19.39 0.56 7.14
N VAL A 16 -18.97 0.18 5.94
CA VAL A 16 -17.69 -0.51 5.74
C VAL A 16 -16.49 0.41 6.02
N GLU A 17 -16.55 1.67 5.61
CA GLU A 17 -15.48 2.66 5.89
C GLU A 17 -15.31 2.88 7.41
N GLU A 18 -16.42 2.96 8.16
CA GLU A 18 -16.42 3.10 9.61
C GLU A 18 -15.82 1.86 10.30
N GLU A 19 -16.22 0.65 9.88
CA GLU A 19 -15.67 -0.59 10.43
C GLU A 19 -14.16 -0.70 10.18
N ILE A 20 -13.69 -0.29 9.00
CA ILE A 20 -12.26 -0.23 8.69
C ILE A 20 -11.58 0.75 9.64
N GLN A 21 -12.08 1.98 9.76
CA GLN A 21 -11.48 3.00 10.62
C GLN A 21 -11.38 2.54 12.07
N ASP A 22 -12.43 1.92 12.61
CA ASP A 22 -12.45 1.36 13.96
C ASP A 22 -11.40 0.26 14.14
N GLY A 23 -11.23 -0.62 13.14
CA GLY A 23 -10.21 -1.67 13.13
C GLY A 23 -8.78 -1.13 13.17
N PHE A 24 -8.56 0.09 12.68
CA PHE A 24 -7.26 0.76 12.67
C PHE A 24 -7.09 1.81 13.79
N SER A 25 -8.05 1.91 14.73
CA SER A 25 -8.02 2.88 15.83
C SER A 25 -6.73 2.85 16.67
N GLN A 26 -6.08 1.69 16.82
CA GLN A 26 -4.81 1.55 17.55
C GLN A 26 -3.56 2.07 16.80
N PHE A 27 -3.68 2.40 15.50
CA PHE A 27 -2.56 2.80 14.64
C PHE A 27 -2.58 4.29 14.28
N GLN A 28 -3.05 5.17 15.17
CA GLN A 28 -3.14 6.61 14.89
C GLN A 28 -1.78 7.21 14.50
N ASP A 29 -0.70 6.93 15.25
CA ASP A 29 0.60 7.54 14.95
C ASP A 29 1.14 7.11 13.56
N PRO A 30 1.11 5.82 13.16
CA PRO A 30 1.44 5.42 11.79
C PRO A 30 0.52 6.03 10.73
N ILE A 31 -0.78 6.19 11.01
CA ILE A 31 -1.74 6.79 10.09
C ILE A 31 -1.37 8.25 9.82
N GLU A 32 -1.20 9.04 10.88
CA GLU A 32 -0.85 10.47 10.77
C GLU A 32 0.49 10.66 10.05
N LEU A 33 1.47 9.78 10.31
CA LEU A 33 2.76 9.83 9.63
C LEU A 33 2.63 9.59 8.13
N LEU A 34 1.86 8.58 7.71
CA LEU A 34 1.68 8.27 6.29
C LEU A 34 0.81 9.30 5.58
N ASP A 35 -0.23 9.81 6.24
CA ASP A 35 -1.13 10.86 5.73
C ASP A 35 -0.38 12.20 5.54
N SER A 36 0.71 12.43 6.28
CA SER A 36 1.57 13.60 6.10
C SER A 36 2.33 13.63 4.76
N ILE A 37 2.41 12.49 4.06
CA ILE A 37 3.11 12.39 2.76
C ILE A 37 2.15 12.88 1.66
N PRO A 38 2.54 13.92 0.89
CA PRO A 38 1.71 14.40 -0.22
C PRO A 38 1.39 13.28 -1.21
N GLY A 39 0.14 13.20 -1.67
CA GLY A 39 -0.30 12.19 -2.64
C GLY A 39 -0.67 10.82 -2.04
N ILE A 40 -0.63 10.67 -0.72
CA ILE A 40 -1.19 9.52 0.00
C ILE A 40 -2.60 9.88 0.49
N ASP A 41 -3.58 9.02 0.22
CA ASP A 41 -4.94 9.12 0.77
C ASP A 41 -5.16 8.09 1.90
N GLN A 42 -6.24 8.24 2.69
CA GLN A 42 -6.55 7.32 3.78
C GLN A 42 -6.65 5.86 3.32
N THR A 43 -7.19 5.60 2.13
CA THR A 43 -7.25 4.24 1.56
C THR A 43 -5.86 3.66 1.34
N ALA A 44 -4.92 4.46 0.83
CA ALA A 44 -3.52 4.09 0.69
C ALA A 44 -2.90 3.78 2.06
N VAL A 45 -3.14 4.62 3.06
CA VAL A 45 -2.64 4.40 4.43
C VAL A 45 -3.10 3.04 4.96
N TYR A 46 -4.40 2.75 4.94
CA TYR A 46 -4.92 1.47 5.43
C TYR A 46 -4.38 0.27 4.63
N THR A 47 -4.26 0.41 3.31
CA THR A 47 -3.67 -0.63 2.46
C THR A 47 -2.21 -0.90 2.84
N ILE A 48 -1.43 0.15 3.08
CA ILE A 48 -0.02 0.04 3.47
C ILE A 48 0.10 -0.62 4.84
N LEU A 49 -0.68 -0.18 5.83
CA LEU A 49 -0.64 -0.72 7.19
C LEU A 49 -1.11 -2.18 7.25
N ALA A 50 -2.13 -2.55 6.48
CA ALA A 50 -2.62 -3.93 6.39
C ALA A 50 -1.52 -4.90 5.91
N GLU A 51 -0.62 -4.44 5.04
CA GLU A 51 0.37 -5.30 4.39
C GLU A 51 1.72 -5.35 5.12
N ILE A 52 2.12 -4.28 5.80
CA ILE A 52 3.43 -4.20 6.47
C ILE A 52 3.33 -4.58 7.96
N ARG A 53 2.14 -4.45 8.57
CA ARG A 53 1.89 -4.51 10.04
C ARG A 53 2.62 -3.39 10.79
N GLU A 54 2.41 -3.28 12.10
CA GLU A 54 3.03 -2.25 12.96
C GLU A 54 4.55 -2.42 13.11
N GLU A 55 5.00 -3.67 13.12
CA GLU A 55 6.37 -4.02 13.47
C GLU A 55 7.28 -4.07 12.24
N MET A 56 8.09 -3.03 12.05
CA MET A 56 9.08 -2.93 10.95
C MET A 56 10.28 -3.85 11.14
N THR A 57 10.32 -4.71 12.15
CA THR A 57 11.42 -5.64 12.41
C THR A 57 11.69 -6.59 11.23
N ALA A 58 10.67 -6.90 10.43
CA ALA A 58 10.82 -7.67 9.19
C ALA A 58 11.54 -6.89 8.07
N PHE A 59 11.55 -5.56 8.12
CA PHE A 59 12.15 -4.67 7.13
C PHE A 59 13.14 -3.69 7.77
N PRO A 60 14.36 -4.14 8.12
CA PRO A 60 15.37 -3.28 8.76
C PRO A 60 15.69 -1.97 8.03
N ILE A 61 15.57 -1.95 6.70
CA ILE A 61 15.79 -0.78 5.86
C ILE A 61 14.75 -0.71 4.75
N ALA A 62 14.49 0.49 4.22
CA ALA A 62 13.52 0.73 3.14
C ALA A 62 13.77 -0.15 1.89
N LEU A 63 15.03 -0.51 1.60
CA LEU A 63 15.35 -1.40 0.48
C LEU A 63 14.74 -2.80 0.63
N HIS A 64 14.56 -3.29 1.85
CA HIS A 64 13.96 -4.61 2.09
C HIS A 64 12.47 -4.62 1.75
N ILE A 65 11.72 -3.59 2.17
CA ILE A 65 10.31 -3.48 1.79
C ILE A 65 10.15 -3.22 0.29
N CYS A 66 10.99 -2.38 -0.33
CA CYS A 66 10.96 -2.16 -1.77
C CYS A 66 11.24 -3.45 -2.57
N SER A 67 12.14 -4.29 -2.08
CA SER A 67 12.41 -5.60 -2.67
C SER A 67 11.20 -6.53 -2.54
N TRP A 68 10.58 -6.58 -1.36
CA TRP A 68 9.40 -7.40 -1.08
C TRP A 68 8.14 -6.95 -1.84
N ALA A 69 7.91 -5.64 -1.90
CA ALA A 69 6.87 -4.99 -2.69
C ALA A 69 7.19 -4.96 -4.19
N ARG A 70 8.26 -5.63 -4.65
CA ARG A 70 8.56 -5.84 -6.07
C ARG A 70 8.81 -4.52 -6.83
N LEU A 71 9.35 -3.52 -6.14
CA LEU A 71 9.84 -2.26 -6.71
C LEU A 71 11.32 -2.33 -7.10
N ALA A 72 12.07 -3.28 -6.53
CA ALA A 72 13.47 -3.52 -6.91
C ALA A 72 13.60 -4.60 -8.00
N PRO A 73 14.61 -4.50 -8.90
CA PRO A 73 14.97 -5.60 -9.79
C PRO A 73 15.38 -6.85 -9.00
N GLY A 74 15.22 -8.03 -9.59
CA GLY A 74 15.67 -9.27 -8.96
C GLY A 74 17.20 -9.30 -8.82
N ASN A 75 17.75 -10.17 -7.99
CA ASN A 75 19.18 -10.43 -7.99
C ASN A 75 19.46 -11.82 -8.57
N TYR A 76 19.56 -11.91 -9.90
CA TYR A 76 19.92 -13.16 -10.60
C TYR A 76 21.31 -13.04 -11.21
N GLU A 77 22.31 -13.32 -10.38
CA GLU A 77 23.70 -13.42 -10.79
C GLU A 77 24.17 -14.87 -10.65
N SER A 78 24.84 -15.36 -11.68
CA SER A 78 25.66 -16.57 -11.57
C SER A 78 26.97 -16.32 -12.28
N THR A 79 28.09 -16.61 -11.62
CA THR A 79 29.43 -16.45 -12.20
C THR A 79 29.65 -15.03 -12.77
N ASN A 80 29.31 -14.01 -11.99
CA ASN A 80 29.53 -12.60 -12.34
C ASN A 80 28.85 -12.13 -13.65
N LYS A 81 27.82 -12.86 -14.10
CA LYS A 81 26.99 -12.50 -15.26
C LYS A 81 25.56 -12.25 -14.79
N GLN A 82 25.06 -11.05 -15.07
CA GLN A 82 23.65 -10.72 -14.86
C GLN A 82 22.80 -11.50 -15.88
N LYS A 83 21.87 -12.31 -15.39
CA LYS A 83 20.90 -13.03 -16.23
C LYS A 83 19.65 -12.20 -16.42
N ARG A 84 18.89 -12.49 -17.49
CA ARG A 84 17.56 -11.91 -17.71
C ARG A 84 16.69 -12.18 -16.49
N GLN A 85 16.22 -11.10 -15.86
CA GLN A 85 15.48 -11.20 -14.62
C GLN A 85 13.99 -11.22 -14.89
N ARG A 86 13.29 -12.16 -14.25
CA ARG A 86 11.83 -12.11 -14.14
C ARG A 86 11.52 -11.51 -12.79
N ILE A 87 10.61 -10.55 -12.77
CA ILE A 87 10.21 -9.91 -11.52
C ILE A 87 9.53 -10.98 -10.62
N THR A 88 10.00 -11.09 -9.37
CA THR A 88 9.59 -12.10 -8.38
C THR A 88 8.14 -11.98 -7.95
N ARG A 89 7.52 -13.05 -7.42
CA ARG A 89 6.20 -12.95 -6.77
C ARG A 89 6.38 -12.16 -5.47
N GLY A 90 5.89 -10.93 -5.45
CA GLY A 90 5.91 -10.04 -4.28
C GLY A 90 4.51 -9.52 -4.01
N ASN A 91 4.39 -8.62 -3.03
CA ASN A 91 3.09 -8.07 -2.67
C ASN A 91 2.54 -7.17 -3.78
N ILE A 92 1.49 -7.62 -4.45
CA ILE A 92 0.89 -6.88 -5.57
C ILE A 92 0.12 -5.65 -5.10
N PHE A 93 -0.48 -5.68 -3.90
CA PHE A 93 -1.27 -4.58 -3.37
C PHE A 93 -0.38 -3.40 -3.01
N LEU A 94 0.71 -3.65 -2.27
CA LEU A 94 1.72 -2.63 -1.99
C LEU A 94 2.36 -2.08 -3.26
N LYS A 95 2.69 -2.96 -4.22
CA LYS A 95 3.29 -2.51 -5.47
C LYS A 95 2.37 -1.53 -6.19
N THR A 96 1.11 -1.91 -6.38
CA THR A 96 0.12 -1.09 -7.08
C THR A 96 -0.06 0.23 -6.34
N LYS A 97 -0.22 0.19 -5.01
CA LYS A 97 -0.46 1.40 -4.22
C LYS A 97 0.74 2.35 -4.23
N PHE A 98 1.97 1.85 -4.13
CA PHE A 98 3.16 2.69 -4.26
C PHE A 98 3.32 3.30 -5.65
N CYS A 99 2.97 2.58 -6.72
CA CYS A 99 2.99 3.13 -8.07
C CYS A 99 1.92 4.22 -8.27
N GLU A 100 0.72 4.04 -7.71
CA GLU A 100 -0.34 5.06 -7.73
C GLU A 100 0.12 6.34 -7.03
N VAL A 101 0.59 6.23 -5.78
CA VAL A 101 1.11 7.37 -5.01
C VAL A 101 2.26 8.07 -5.73
N ALA A 102 3.20 7.31 -6.29
CA ALA A 102 4.32 7.88 -7.04
C ALA A 102 3.86 8.63 -8.30
N TRP A 103 2.79 8.17 -8.95
CA TRP A 103 2.24 8.84 -10.11
C TRP A 103 1.54 10.15 -9.73
N GLU A 104 0.77 10.17 -8.65
CA GLU A 104 0.14 11.39 -8.12
C GLU A 104 1.19 12.42 -7.69
N ILE A 105 2.23 12.00 -6.96
CA ILE A 105 3.34 12.88 -6.58
C ILE A 105 4.06 13.46 -7.80
N ALA A 106 4.25 12.66 -8.85
CA ALA A 106 4.91 13.12 -10.08
C ALA A 106 4.01 14.02 -10.96
N ALA A 107 2.68 13.97 -10.76
CA ALA A 107 1.72 14.79 -11.47
C ALA A 107 1.53 16.19 -10.83
N HIS A 108 1.97 16.36 -9.58
CA HIS A 108 1.99 17.62 -8.83
C HIS A 108 3.34 18.34 -8.93
#